data_AF-A0AAN4DD89-F1
#
_entry.id   AF-A0AAN4DD89-F1
#
_cell.length_a   1.000
_cell.length_b   1.000
_cell.length_c   1.000
_cell.angle_alpha   90.00
_cell.angle_beta   90.00
_cell.angle_gamma   90.00
#
_symmetry.space_group_name_H-M   'P 1'
#
loop_
_entity.id
_entity.type
_entity.pdbx_description
1 polymer ?
#
loop_
_entity_poly.entity_id
_entity_poly.type
_entity_poly.pdbx_seq_one_letter_code
_entity_poly.pdbx_strand_id
1 'polypeptide(L)'
;MRIEICIAKEKMTKMPNGAVDALKEELTRRISKRYDDVEVIVKATSNDGLSVTRTADKDSAKTFVQETLKDTWKSADEWFVH
;
A
#
# COMPACT_ATOMS: atom_id res chain seq x y z
N MET A 1 2.36 4.95 12.20
CA MET A 1 2.09 3.54 11.78
C MET A 1 2.99 3.16 10.61
N ARG A 2 3.58 1.95 10.58
CA ARG A 2 4.45 1.53 9.48
C ARG A 2 3.86 0.36 8.70
N ILE A 3 3.76 0.52 7.39
CA ILE A 3 3.13 -0.42 6.46
C ILE A 3 4.16 -0.84 5.42
N GLU A 4 4.39 -2.14 5.32
CA GLU A 4 5.30 -2.72 4.34
C GLU A 4 4.53 -3.60 3.38
N ILE A 5 4.59 -3.25 2.09
CA ILE A 5 3.96 -3.96 0.99
C ILE A 5 5.06 -4.61 0.17
N CYS A 6 5.01 -5.92 0.12
CA CYS A 6 5.86 -6.76 -0.69
C CYS A 6 5.09 -7.08 -1.97
N ILE A 7 5.64 -6.69 -3.12
CA ILE A 7 5.08 -7.04 -4.43
C ILE A 7 6.05 -8.02 -5.08
N ALA A 8 5.53 -9.13 -5.60
CA ALA A 8 6.34 -10.10 -6.32
C ALA A 8 7.09 -9.41 -7.48
N LYS A 9 8.39 -9.67 -7.62
CA LYS A 9 9.24 -9.04 -8.66
C LYS A 9 8.63 -9.15 -10.06
N GLU A 10 8.04 -10.30 -10.39
CA GLU A 10 7.37 -10.54 -11.68
C GLU A 10 6.16 -9.63 -11.94
N LYS A 11 5.47 -9.18 -10.89
CA LYS A 11 4.34 -8.25 -10.97
C LYS A 11 4.87 -6.83 -11.09
N MET A 12 5.86 -6.49 -10.27
CA MET A 12 6.47 -5.17 -10.26
C MET A 12 7.13 -4.82 -11.60
N THR A 13 7.73 -5.78 -12.31
CA THR A 13 8.27 -5.57 -13.67
C THR A 13 7.20 -5.34 -14.73
N LYS A 14 5.94 -5.70 -14.46
CA LYS A 14 4.79 -5.47 -15.36
C LYS A 14 4.06 -4.18 -15.02
N MET A 15 4.39 -3.53 -13.90
CA MET A 15 3.77 -2.27 -13.51
C MET A 15 4.32 -1.12 -14.37
N PRO A 16 3.48 -0.14 -14.73
CA PRO A 16 3.94 1.07 -15.42
C PRO A 16 4.97 1.85 -14.58
N ASN A 17 5.80 2.64 -15.26
CA ASN A 17 6.73 3.55 -14.59
C ASN A 17 5.96 4.51 -13.67
N GLY A 18 6.47 4.72 -12.46
CA GLY A 18 5.84 5.58 -11.45
C GLY A 18 4.65 4.94 -10.72
N ALA A 19 4.17 3.75 -11.12
CA ALA A 19 3.05 3.10 -10.44
C ALA A 19 3.34 2.74 -8.98
N VAL A 20 4.60 2.42 -8.65
CA VAL A 20 5.01 2.13 -7.26
C VAL A 20 4.96 3.38 -6.39
N ASP A 21 5.48 4.50 -6.89
CA ASP A 21 5.46 5.77 -6.18
C ASP A 21 4.03 6.29 -6.01
N ALA A 22 3.24 6.27 -7.08
CA ALA A 22 1.84 6.68 -7.05
C ALA A 22 1.01 5.78 -6.10
N LEU A 23 1.25 4.47 -6.07
CA LEU A 23 0.61 3.55 -5.12
C LEU A 23 0.98 3.92 -3.67
N LYS A 24 2.25 4.24 -3.42
CA LYS A 24 2.72 4.66 -2.10
C LYS A 24 2.03 5.96 -1.67
N GLU A 25 1.93 6.94 -2.56
CA GLU A 25 1.26 8.21 -2.29
C GLU A 25 -0.24 8.03 -2.02
N GLU A 26 -0.96 7.28 -2.85
CA GLU A 26 -2.40 7.10 -2.68
C GLU A 26 -2.73 6.31 -1.41
N LEU A 27 -1.96 5.27 -1.09
CA LEU A 27 -2.13 4.55 0.16
C LEU A 27 -1.83 5.42 1.37
N THR A 28 -0.76 6.23 1.31
CA THR A 28 -0.45 7.18 2.38
C THR A 28 -1.64 8.15 2.55
N ARG A 29 -2.14 8.74 1.46
CA ARG A 29 -3.29 9.65 1.48
C ARG A 29 -4.54 9.04 2.10
N ARG A 30 -4.91 7.80 1.72
CA ARG A 30 -6.11 7.13 2.25
C ARG A 30 -5.96 6.74 3.72
N ILE A 31 -4.80 6.25 4.12
CA ILE A 31 -4.55 5.75 5.48
C ILE A 31 -4.35 6.90 6.46
N SER A 32 -3.73 8.00 6.02
CA SER A 32 -3.58 9.23 6.78
C SER A 32 -4.90 9.90 7.17
N LYS A 33 -6.04 9.48 6.60
CA LYS A 33 -7.37 9.92 7.06
C LYS A 33 -7.76 9.39 8.45
N ARG A 34 -7.13 8.28 8.89
CA ARG A 34 -7.46 7.58 10.14
C ARG A 34 -6.27 7.45 11.09
N TYR A 35 -5.06 7.43 10.56
CA TYR A 35 -3.84 7.26 11.35
C TYR A 35 -2.86 8.38 11.05
N ASP A 36 -2.34 9.01 12.09
CA ASP A 36 -1.23 9.96 11.96
C ASP A 36 0.11 9.24 11.78
N ASP A 37 1.10 9.97 11.24
CA ASP A 37 2.49 9.51 11.08
C ASP A 37 2.59 8.16 10.35
N VAL A 38 1.99 8.06 9.16
CA VAL A 38 1.95 6.83 8.35
C VAL A 38 3.17 6.76 7.44
N GLU A 39 3.93 5.68 7.56
CA GLU A 39 5.03 5.34 6.67
C GLU A 39 4.62 4.14 5.80
N VAL A 40 4.46 4.37 4.48
CA VAL A 40 4.21 3.30 3.50
C VAL A 40 5.50 2.96 2.76
N ILE A 41 5.86 1.68 2.74
CA ILE A 41 7.05 1.16 2.05
C ILE A 41 6.59 0.08 1.09
N VAL A 42 6.93 0.25 -0.18
CA VAL A 42 6.69 -0.76 -1.22
C VAL A 42 8.04 -1.34 -1.65
N LYS A 43 8.17 -2.66 -1.66
CA LYS A 43 9.41 -3.36 -2.02
C LYS A 43 9.17 -4.58 -2.90
N ALA A 44 10.13 -4.85 -3.77
CA ALA A 44 10.11 -6.01 -4.65
C ALA A 44 10.66 -7.25 -3.93
N THR A 45 9.88 -8.31 -3.83
CA THR A 45 10.25 -9.58 -3.19
C THR A 45 9.91 -10.77 -4.07
N SER A 46 10.25 -11.99 -3.64
CA SER A 46 9.90 -13.20 -4.41
C SER A 46 8.39 -13.47 -4.41
N ASN A 47 7.70 -13.15 -3.31
CA ASN A 47 6.26 -13.34 -3.13
C ASN A 47 5.60 -12.05 -2.65
N ASP A 48 4.29 -11.92 -2.86
CA ASP A 48 3.51 -10.81 -2.31
C ASP A 48 3.36 -10.93 -0.78
N GLY A 49 3.20 -9.80 -0.12
CA GLY A 49 2.98 -9.76 1.32
C GLY A 49 2.57 -8.38 1.83
N LEU A 50 1.99 -8.35 3.02
CA LEU A 50 1.61 -7.13 3.71
C LEU A 50 1.93 -7.27 5.20
N SER A 51 2.66 -6.32 5.74
CA SER A 51 2.96 -6.21 7.17
C SER A 51 2.58 -4.83 7.69
N VAL A 52 1.95 -4.80 8.86
CA VAL A 52 1.63 -3.57 9.58
C VAL A 52 2.29 -3.65 10.95
N THR A 53 3.11 -2.65 11.25
CA THR A 53 3.88 -2.52 12.49
C THR A 53 3.75 -1.10 13.06
N ARG A 54 4.29 -0.87 14.27
CA ARG A 54 4.22 0.43 14.97
C ARG A 54 2.78 0.97 15.08
N THR A 55 1.89 0.13 15.59
CA THR A 55 0.49 0.46 15.90
C THR A 55 0.06 -0.31 17.15
N ALA A 56 -0.77 0.31 17.99
CA ALA A 56 -1.30 -0.32 19.21
C ALA A 56 -2.28 -1.45 18.85
N ASP A 57 -3.20 -1.19 17.91
CA ASP A 57 -4.24 -2.13 17.48
C ASP A 57 -3.86 -2.82 16.17
N LYS A 58 -2.96 -3.80 16.26
CA LYS A 58 -2.40 -4.49 15.08
C LYS A 58 -3.45 -5.15 14.19
N ASP A 59 -4.45 -5.80 14.76
CA ASP A 59 -5.45 -6.56 14.00
C ASP A 59 -6.42 -5.64 13.23
N SER A 60 -6.97 -4.64 13.93
CA SER A 60 -7.83 -3.61 13.34
C SER A 60 -7.10 -2.81 12.27
N ALA A 61 -5.86 -2.37 12.55
CA ALA A 61 -5.04 -1.67 11.57
C ALA A 61 -4.73 -2.53 10.35
N LYS A 62 -4.38 -3.81 10.54
CA LYS A 62 -4.12 -4.73 9.43
C LYS A 62 -5.34 -4.92 8.55
N THR A 63 -6.52 -5.11 9.14
CA THR A 63 -7.78 -5.25 8.40
C THR A 63 -8.08 -3.99 7.59
N PHE A 64 -8.01 -2.82 8.22
CA PHE A 64 -8.23 -1.54 7.54
C PHE A 64 -7.26 -1.30 6.37
N VAL A 65 -5.96 -1.58 6.57
CA VAL A 65 -4.95 -1.43 5.51
C VAL A 65 -5.19 -2.43 4.38
N GLN A 66 -5.59 -3.67 4.68
CA GLN A 66 -5.94 -4.66 3.66
C GLN A 66 -7.14 -4.24 2.82
N GLU A 67 -8.19 -3.71 3.44
CA GLU A 67 -9.36 -3.19 2.73
C GLU A 67 -9.00 -1.97 1.89
N THR A 68 -8.26 -1.02 2.46
CA THR A 68 -7.80 0.18 1.75
C THR A 68 -6.93 -0.18 0.54
N LEU A 69 -6.03 -1.17 0.69
CA LEU A 69 -5.20 -1.66 -0.41
C LEU A 69 -6.05 -2.24 -1.53
N LYS A 70 -7.02 -3.11 -1.21
CA LYS A 70 -7.94 -3.70 -2.19
C LYS A 70 -8.75 -2.62 -2.92
N ASP A 71 -9.25 -1.63 -2.20
CA ASP A 71 -10.02 -0.51 -2.76
C ASP A 71 -9.16 0.36 -3.67
N THR A 72 -7.90 0.61 -3.27
CA THR A 72 -6.92 1.35 -4.09
C THR A 72 -6.65 0.62 -5.40
N TRP A 73 -6.46 -0.70 -5.39
CA TRP A 73 -6.29 -1.48 -6.62
C TRP A 73 -7.53 -1.51 -7.51
N LYS A 74 -8.74 -1.50 -6.94
CA LYS A 74 -10.00 -1.47 -7.70
C LYS A 74 -10.27 -0.11 -8.36
N SER A 75 -9.81 0.96 -7.73
CA SER A 75 -9.96 2.35 -8.20
C SER A 75 -8.71 2.86 -8.92
N ALA A 76 -7.85 1.96 -9.42
CA ALA A 76 -6.59 2.33 -10.07
C ALA A 76 -6.79 3.34 -11.20
N ASP A 77 -7.81 3.17 -12.03
CA ASP A 77 -8.14 4.09 -13.12
C ASP A 77 -8.50 5.52 -12.66
N GLU A 78 -8.86 5.72 -11.39
CA GLU A 78 -9.27 7.03 -10.86
C GLU A 78 -8.10 7.84 -10.27
N TRP A 79 -7.11 7.17 -9.67
CA TRP A 79 -5.97 7.85 -9.02
C TRP A 79 -4.66 7.70 -9.80
N PHE A 80 -4.55 6.70 -10.66
CA PHE A 80 -3.37 6.47 -11.50
C PHE A 80 -3.63 6.99 -12.91
N VAL A 81 -3.76 8.31 -13.02
CA VAL A 81 -4.00 9.01 -14.30
C VAL A 81 -2.66 9.58 -14.80
N HIS A 82 -2.32 9.27 -16.06
CA HIS A 82 -1.04 9.59 -16.71
C HIS A 82 -0.85 11.09 -16.98
#